data_AF-A0A9X6ADX0-F1
#
_entry.id   AF-A0A9X6ADX0-F1
#
_cell.length_a   1.000
_cell.length_b   1.000
_cell.length_c   1.000
_cell.angle_alpha   90.00
_cell.angle_beta   90.00
_cell.angle_gamma   90.00
#
_symmetry.space_group_name_H-M   'P 1'
#
loop_
_entity.id
_entity.type
_entity.pdbx_description
1 polymer ?
#
loop_
_entity_poly.entity_id
_entity_poly.type
_entity_poly.pdbx_seq_one_letter_code
_entity_poly.pdbx_strand_id
1 'polypeptide(L)' 'MSEKVLSPRERSVAARARLLAAANELFYAEGVQSVGIDRVIEHAGVAKATLYSAFGSKDGLVRA' A
#
# COMPACT_ATOMS: atom_id res chain seq x y z
N MET A 1 -25.90 -6.82 -13.30
CA MET A 1 -25.00 -6.48 -12.17
C MET A 1 -23.80 -5.77 -12.79
N SER A 2 -23.80 -4.44 -12.85
CA SER A 2 -22.81 -3.70 -13.64
C SER A 2 -21.47 -3.65 -12.89
N GLU A 3 -20.43 -4.22 -13.49
CA GLU A 3 -19.05 -4.01 -13.06
C GLU A 3 -18.72 -2.52 -13.25
N LYS A 4 -18.74 -1.75 -12.15
CA LYS A 4 -18.30 -0.36 -12.17
C LYS A 4 -16.78 -0.36 -12.37
N VAL A 5 -16.34 -0.05 -13.58
CA VAL A 5 -14.91 0.19 -13.86
C VAL A 5 -14.49 1.43 -13.09
N LEU A 6 -13.63 1.24 -12.09
CA LEU A 6 -13.08 2.34 -11.30
C LEU A 6 -12.28 3.29 -12.20
N SER A 7 -12.47 4.60 -12.04
CA SER A 7 -11.62 5.61 -12.67
C SER A 7 -10.16 5.49 -12.21
N PRO A 8 -9.18 6.02 -12.97
CA PRO A 8 -7.77 5.99 -12.56
C PRO A 8 -7.51 6.56 -11.16
N ARG A 9 -8.24 7.62 -10.79
CA ARG A 9 -8.14 8.24 -9.45
C ARG A 9 -8.69 7.31 -8.37
N GLU A 10 -9.86 6.69 -8.59
CA GLU A 10 -10.45 5.73 -7.64
C GLU A 10 -9.52 4.51 -7.45
N ARG A 11 -8.88 4.02 -8.51
CA ARG A 11 -7.90 2.92 -8.41
C ARG A 11 -6.68 3.32 -7.57
N SER A 12 -6.17 4.54 -7.74
CA SER A 12 -5.04 5.06 -6.96
C SER A 12 -5.39 5.17 -5.47
N VAL A 13 -6.57 5.71 -5.15
CA VAL A 13 -7.08 5.78 -3.77
C VAL A 13 -7.23 4.39 -3.17
N ALA A 14 -7.79 3.44 -3.90
CA ALA A 14 -7.94 2.06 -3.44
C ALA A 14 -6.59 1.37 -3.22
N ALA A 15 -5.60 1.60 -4.09
CA ALA A 15 -4.25 1.05 -3.91
C ALA A 15 -3.55 1.67 -2.69
N ARG A 16 -3.70 2.98 -2.48
CA ARG A 16 -3.17 3.67 -1.29
C ARG A 16 -3.78 3.10 0.00
N ALA A 17 -5.09 2.87 0.02
CA ALA A 17 -5.78 2.27 1.17
C ALA A 17 -5.29 0.84 1.47
N ARG A 18 -5.12 0.00 0.44
CA ARG A 18 -4.58 -1.35 0.60
C ARG A 18 -3.15 -1.37 1.14
N LEU A 19 -2.31 -0.45 0.66
CA LEU A 19 -0.95 -0.28 1.18
C LEU A 19 -0.93 0.09 2.67
N LEU A 20 -1.81 1.00 3.11
CA LEU A 20 -1.90 1.38 4.52
C LEU A 20 -2.40 0.24 5.41
N ALA A 21 -3.42 -0.50 4.95
CA ALA A 21 -3.93 -1.66 5.68
C ALA A 21 -2.84 -2.73 5.85
N ALA A 22 -2.15 -3.08 4.76
CA ALA A 22 -1.05 -4.04 4.77
C ALA A 22 0.11 -3.59 5.67
N ALA A 23 0.49 -2.31 5.57
CA ALA A 23 1.54 -1.74 6.41
C ALA A 23 1.17 -1.81 7.89
N ASN A 24 -0.06 -1.43 8.25
CA ASN A 24 -0.53 -1.48 9.62
C ASN A 24 -0.50 -2.90 10.20
N GLU A 25 -1.01 -3.88 9.46
CA GLU A 25 -1.01 -5.29 9.88
C GLU A 25 0.41 -5.82 10.08
N LEU A 26 1.28 -5.65 9.09
CA LEU A 26 2.64 -6.19 9.13
C LEU A 26 3.51 -5.46 10.17
N PHE A 27 3.43 -4.13 10.24
CA PHE A 27 4.22 -3.36 11.20
C PHE A 27 3.80 -3.65 12.63
N TYR A 28 2.50 -3.85 12.88
CA TYR A 28 1.99 -4.23 14.19
C TYR A 28 2.44 -5.64 14.58
N ALA A 29 2.39 -6.60 13.65
CA ALA A 29 2.72 -8.00 13.95
C ALA A 29 4.23 -8.28 14.03
N GLU A 30 5.04 -7.64 13.19
CA GLU A 30 6.44 -8.02 12.95
C GLU A 30 7.44 -6.89 13.27
N GLY A 31 6.95 -5.68 13.52
CA GLY A 31 7.74 -4.49 13.78
C GLY A 31 8.20 -3.75 12.52
N VAL A 32 8.18 -2.42 12.59
CA VAL A 32 8.50 -1.53 11.45
C VAL A 32 9.89 -1.78 10.86
N GLN A 33 10.89 -2.09 11.69
CA GLN A 33 12.27 -2.30 11.21
C GLN A 33 12.42 -3.62 10.43
N SER A 34 11.71 -4.67 10.85
CA SER A 34 11.75 -6.00 10.24
C SER A 34 11.04 -6.06 8.88
N VAL A 35 10.00 -5.25 8.70
CA VAL A 35 9.16 -5.30 7.49
C VAL A 35 9.72 -4.42 6.38
N GLY A 36 10.15 -5.02 5.28
CA GLY A 36 10.56 -4.32 4.06
C GLY A 36 9.37 -3.84 3.21
N ILE A 37 9.62 -2.87 2.31
CA ILE A 37 8.58 -2.36 1.39
C ILE A 37 8.04 -3.43 0.45
N ASP A 38 8.88 -4.37 0.01
CA ASP A 38 8.47 -5.41 -0.95
C ASP A 38 7.43 -6.35 -0.31
N ARG A 39 7.54 -6.64 0.99
CA ARG A 39 6.55 -7.43 1.74
C ARG A 39 5.21 -6.71 1.88
N VAL A 40 5.22 -5.39 2.10
CA VAL A 40 3.99 -4.59 2.12
C VAL A 40 3.33 -4.57 0.75
N ILE A 41 4.12 -4.41 -0.32
CA ILE A 41 3.64 -4.40 -1.71
C ILE A 41 2.96 -5.74 -2.06
N GLU A 42 3.61 -6.84 -1.70
CA GLU A 42 3.11 -8.19 -1.90
C GLU A 42 1.79 -8.41 -1.16
N HIS A 43 1.76 -8.10 0.14
CA HIS A 43 0.55 -8.25 0.97
C HIS A 43 -0.60 -7.35 0.52
N ALA A 44 -0.31 -6.13 0.05
CA ALA A 44 -1.32 -5.21 -0.48
C ALA A 44 -1.80 -5.57 -1.89
N GLY A 45 -1.10 -6.46 -2.60
CA GLY A 45 -1.38 -6.81 -4.00
C GLY A 45 -1.32 -5.59 -4.93
N VAL A 46 -0.29 -4.76 -4.79
CA VAL A 46 -0.08 -3.56 -5.62
C VAL A 46 1.24 -3.64 -6.38
N ALA A 47 1.41 -2.81 -7.41
CA ALA A 47 2.70 -2.70 -8.07
C ALA A 47 3.68 -1.86 -7.24
N LYS A 48 4.97 -2.17 -7.31
CA LYS A 48 6.03 -1.41 -6.62
C LYS A 48 6.02 0.08 -6.95
N ALA A 49 5.82 0.42 -8.22
CA ALA A 49 5.70 1.81 -8.66
C ALA A 49 4.53 2.56 -7.99
N THR A 50 3.46 1.86 -7.62
CA THR A 50 2.31 2.45 -6.93
C THR A 50 2.64 2.83 -5.49
N LEU A 51 3.44 2.05 -4.77
CA LEU A 51 3.90 2.43 -3.44
C LEU A 51 4.74 3.70 -3.51
N TYR A 52 5.73 3.74 -4.41
CA TYR A 52 6.60 4.90 -4.55
C TYR A 52 5.85 6.14 -5.02
N SER A 53 4.86 6.02 -5.91
CA SER A 53 4.05 7.18 -6.32
C SER A 53 3.13 7.68 -5.20
N ALA A 54 2.63 6.79 -4.34
CA ALA A 54 1.71 7.15 -3.26
C ALA A 54 2.41 7.69 -2.00
N PHE A 55 3.62 7.19 -1.68
CA PHE A 55 4.28 7.45 -0.41
C PHE A 55 5.75 7.89 -0.53
N GLY A 56 6.38 7.74 -1.69
CA GLY A 56 7.78 8.13 -1.95
C GLY A 56 8.83 7.22 -1.31
N SER A 57 8.62 6.74 -0.08
CA SER A 57 9.55 5.87 0.65
C SER A 57 8.84 5.02 1.71
N LYS A 58 9.61 4.11 2.34
CA LYS A 58 9.15 3.38 3.53
C LYS A 58 8.78 4.33 4.66
N ASP A 59 9.62 5.31 4.95
CA ASP A 59 9.33 6.36 5.95
C ASP A 59 8.07 7.15 5.60
N GLY A 60 7.86 7.48 4.32
CA GLY A 60 6.65 8.15 3.87
C GLY A 60 5.39 7.31 4.09
N LEU A 61 5.49 5.98 3.96
CA LEU A 61 4.42 5.05 4.29
C LEU A 61 4.19 4.95 5.80
N VAL A 62 5.26 4.93 6.61
CA VAL A 62 5.18 4.86 8.09
C VAL A 62 4.57 6.13 8.70
N ARG A 63 4.78 7.29 8.07
CA ARG A 63 4.26 8.59 8.55
C ARG A 63 2.82 8.91 8.11
N ALA A 64 2.28 8.13 7.17
CA ALA A 64 0.99 8.38 6.53
C ALA A 64 -0.19 7.86 7.35
#